data_AF-A0A2G9NSN3-F1
#
_entry.id   AF-A0A2G9NSN3-F1
#
_cell.length_a   1.000
_cell.length_b   1.000
_cell.length_c   1.000
_cell.angle_alpha   90.00
_cell.angle_beta   90.00
_cell.angle_gamma   90.00
#
_symmetry.space_group_name_H-M   'P 1'
#
loop_
_entity.id
_entity.type
_entity.pdbx_description
1 polymer ?
#
loop_
_entity_poly.entity_id
_entity_poly.type
_entity_poly.pdbx_seq_one_letter_code
_entity_poly.pdbx_strand_id
1 'polypeptide(L)' 'MHAGDRISKAQICLENGAQFLIEDSGDYALQVADAGVSVYLFDQPWNQGVEHGIITRIPGTGKGHWDNLLDAVYRDV' A
#
# COMPACT_ATOMS: atom_id res chain seq x y z
N MET A 1 -0.37 -31.35 8.33
CA MET A 1 -0.07 -30.02 8.91
C MET A 1 -0.94 -29.03 8.16
N HIS A 2 -1.97 -28.45 8.79
CA HIS A 2 -2.81 -27.43 8.15
C HIS A 2 -2.19 -26.06 8.44
N ALA A 3 -1.22 -25.65 7.64
CA ALA A 3 -1.00 -24.23 7.46
C ALA A 3 -2.21 -23.77 6.63
N GLY A 4 -3.11 -22.97 7.22
CA GLY A 4 -4.18 -22.34 6.44
C GLY A 4 -3.53 -21.62 5.25
N ASP A 5 -4.11 -21.79 4.06
CA ASP A 5 -3.54 -21.25 2.83
C ASP A 5 -3.23 -19.76 3.03
N ARG A 6 -1.94 -19.40 2.96
CA ARG A 6 -1.49 -18.03 3.15
C ARG A 6 -1.79 -17.25 1.88
N ILE A 7 -2.97 -16.66 1.81
CA ILE A 7 -3.37 -15.73 0.75
C ILE A 7 -2.53 -14.46 0.87
N SER A 8 -1.98 -13.97 -0.25
CA SER A 8 -1.20 -12.71 -0.29
C SER A 8 -2.12 -11.48 -0.29
N LYS A 9 -1.59 -10.33 0.14
CA LYS A 9 -2.36 -9.06 0.06
C LYS A 9 -2.72 -8.72 -1.39
N ALA A 10 -1.80 -8.97 -2.33
CA ALA A 10 -2.05 -8.80 -3.76
C ALA A 10 -3.26 -9.63 -4.22
N GLN A 11 -3.33 -10.91 -3.81
CA GLN A 11 -4.47 -11.77 -4.16
C GLN A 11 -5.78 -11.23 -3.58
N ILE A 12 -5.79 -10.80 -2.31
CA ILE A 12 -6.98 -10.21 -1.67
C ILE A 12 -7.43 -8.94 -2.44
N CYS A 13 -6.50 -8.06 -2.80
CA CYS A 13 -6.81 -6.85 -3.56
C CYS A 13 -7.44 -7.17 -4.92
N LEU A 14 -6.86 -8.13 -5.66
CA LEU A 14 -7.38 -8.54 -6.97
C LEU A 14 -8.77 -9.18 -6.86
N GLU A 15 -8.97 -10.10 -5.91
CA GLU A 15 -10.25 -10.78 -5.72
C GLU A 15 -11.40 -9.82 -5.33
N ASN A 16 -11.09 -8.74 -4.64
CA ASN A 16 -12.07 -7.73 -4.23
C ASN A 16 -12.22 -6.58 -5.24
N GLY A 17 -11.45 -6.55 -6.33
CA GLY A 17 -11.41 -5.42 -7.25
C GLY A 17 -10.97 -4.12 -6.58
N ALA A 18 -10.07 -4.21 -5.59
CA ALA A 18 -9.55 -3.05 -4.88
C ALA A 18 -8.78 -2.14 -5.83
N GLN A 19 -9.11 -0.85 -5.84
CA GLN A 19 -8.42 0.14 -6.68
C GLN A 19 -7.06 0.53 -6.11
N PHE A 20 -6.93 0.50 -4.78
CA PHE A 20 -5.68 0.78 -4.09
C PHE A 20 -5.57 0.04 -2.76
N LEU A 21 -4.35 -0.03 -2.23
CA LEU A 21 -4.03 -0.48 -0.88
C LEU A 21 -3.40 0.68 -0.07
N ILE A 22 -3.69 0.75 1.23
CA ILE A 22 -2.95 1.59 2.18
C ILE A 22 -2.05 0.66 3.01
N GLU A 23 -0.75 0.92 3.05
CA GLU A 23 0.23 0.00 3.60
C GLU A 23 1.37 0.72 4.32
N ASP A 24 2.02 0.01 5.23
CA ASP A 24 3.20 0.46 5.99
C ASP A 24 4.44 -0.42 5.69
N SER A 25 4.23 -1.69 5.31
CA SER A 25 5.28 -2.61 4.90
C SER A 25 5.71 -2.40 3.44
N GLY A 26 7.01 -2.12 3.24
CA GLY A 26 7.58 -1.99 1.89
C GLY A 26 7.43 -3.26 1.04
N ASP A 27 7.71 -4.44 1.61
CA ASP A 27 7.63 -5.72 0.86
C ASP A 27 6.22 -6.01 0.35
N TYR A 28 5.20 -5.77 1.17
CA TYR A 28 3.82 -5.95 0.77
C TYR A 28 3.34 -4.88 -0.21
N ALA A 29 3.79 -3.63 -0.03
CA ALA A 29 3.50 -2.56 -0.98
C ALA A 29 4.04 -2.90 -2.36
N LEU A 30 5.29 -3.37 -2.45
CA LEU A 30 5.90 -3.79 -3.71
C LEU A 30 5.16 -4.98 -4.33
N GLN A 31 4.85 -6.01 -3.55
CA GLN A 31 4.09 -7.17 -4.03
C GLN A 31 2.73 -6.79 -4.64
N VAL A 32 2.04 -5.83 -4.02
CA VAL A 32 0.71 -5.37 -4.47
C VAL A 32 0.82 -4.46 -5.69
N ALA A 33 1.85 -3.61 -5.72
CA ALA A 33 2.15 -2.75 -6.85
C ALA A 33 2.59 -3.55 -8.10
N ASP A 34 3.40 -4.60 -7.93
CA ASP A 34 3.78 -5.53 -9.01
C ASP A 34 2.56 -6.25 -9.59
N ALA A 35 1.52 -6.47 -8.79
CA ALA A 35 0.24 -7.04 -9.22
C ALA A 35 -0.68 -6.02 -9.91
N GLY A 36 -0.23 -4.75 -10.07
CA GLY A 36 -0.95 -3.70 -10.77
C GLY A 36 -2.00 -2.96 -9.92
N VAL A 37 -1.95 -3.08 -8.60
CA VAL A 37 -2.83 -2.35 -7.68
C VAL A 37 -2.06 -1.17 -7.10
N SER A 38 -2.60 0.05 -7.21
CA SER A 38 -1.96 1.26 -6.67
C SER A 38 -1.79 1.16 -5.16
N VAL A 39 -0.73 1.75 -4.61
CA VAL A 39 -0.47 1.69 -3.17
C VAL A 39 -0.18 3.08 -2.62
N TYR A 40 -0.84 3.44 -1.53
CA TYR A 40 -0.45 4.54 -0.66
C TYR A 40 0.41 3.97 0.47
N LEU A 41 1.73 4.14 0.37
CA LEU A 41 2.71 3.66 1.34
C LEU A 41 3.05 4.79 2.31
N PHE A 42 2.83 4.60 3.61
CA PHE A 42 3.29 5.59 4.60
C PHE A 42 4.81 5.72 4.54
N ASP A 43 5.32 6.94 4.49
CA ASP A 43 6.74 7.21 4.35
C ASP A 43 7.46 7.05 5.69
N GLN A 44 7.97 5.85 5.95
CA GLN A 44 8.53 5.48 7.25
C GLN A 44 9.98 4.98 7.14
N PRO A 45 10.80 5.10 8.20
CA PRO A 45 12.22 4.75 8.13
C PRO A 45 12.50 3.30 7.66
N TRP A 46 11.60 2.36 7.95
CA TRP A 46 11.78 0.94 7.64
C TRP A 46 11.43 0.56 6.19
N ASN A 47 10.82 1.45 5.40
CA ASN A 47 10.34 1.14 4.04
C ASN A 47 10.96 2.06 2.95
N GLN A 48 12.11 2.66 3.25
CA GLN A 48 12.83 3.57 2.34
C GLN A 48 13.50 2.87 1.14
N GLY A 49 13.69 1.55 1.19
CA GLY A 49 14.30 0.77 0.11
C GLY A 49 13.33 0.34 -1.00
N VAL A 50 12.12 0.90 -1.04
CA VAL A 50 11.05 0.48 -1.94
C VAL A 50 10.61 1.64 -2.82
N GLU A 51 10.69 1.42 -4.13
CA GLU A 51 10.24 2.32 -5.18
C GLU A 51 9.48 1.53 -6.23
N HIS A 52 8.34 2.06 -6.69
CA HIS A 52 7.56 1.51 -7.79
C HIS A 52 6.68 2.63 -8.39
N GLY A 53 6.43 2.60 -9.70
CA GLY A 53 5.77 3.70 -10.42
C GLY A 53 4.31 3.98 -10.03
N ILE A 54 3.67 3.07 -9.31
CA ILE A 54 2.30 3.21 -8.79
C ILE A 54 2.23 3.14 -7.25
N ILE A 55 3.37 3.35 -6.59
CA ILE A 55 3.42 3.58 -5.14
C ILE A 55 3.50 5.09 -4.90
N THR A 56 2.51 5.63 -4.21
CA THR A 56 2.48 7.01 -3.72
C THR A 56 2.90 7.01 -2.26
N ARG A 57 4.01 7.68 -1.93
CA ARG A 57 4.49 7.80 -0.54
C ARG A 57 3.73 8.88 0.21
N ILE A 58 3.21 8.55 1.39
CA ILE A 58 2.43 9.45 2.24
C ILE A 58 3.29 9.91 3.42
N PRO A 59 3.74 11.18 3.44
CA PRO A 59 4.61 11.67 4.50
C PRO A 59 3.87 11.91 5.80
N GLY A 60 4.63 12.02 6.89
CA GLY A 60 4.15 12.46 8.20
C GLY A 60 4.04 11.33 9.24
N THR A 61 3.60 11.71 10.42
CA THR A 61 3.39 10.82 11.57
C THR A 61 2.17 11.26 12.37
N GLY A 62 1.64 10.38 13.23
CA GLY A 62 0.52 10.72 14.10
C GLY A 62 -0.75 11.07 13.33
N LYS A 63 -1.31 12.26 13.54
CA LYS A 63 -2.49 12.72 12.76
C LYS A 63 -2.10 13.13 11.32
N GLY A 64 -0.91 13.68 11.13
CA GLY A 64 -0.52 14.32 9.86
C GLY A 64 -0.50 13.37 8.67
N HIS A 65 -0.12 12.10 8.86
CA HIS A 65 -0.13 11.13 7.76
C HIS A 65 -1.54 10.75 7.28
N TRP A 66 -2.56 10.88 8.13
CA TRP A 66 -3.95 10.60 7.77
C TRP A 66 -4.53 11.75 6.96
N ASP A 67 -4.21 12.99 7.35
CA ASP A 67 -4.59 14.18 6.59
C ASP A 67 -3.94 14.13 5.18
N ASN A 68 -2.65 13.81 5.11
CA ASN A 68 -1.94 13.66 3.83
C ASN A 68 -2.47 12.50 2.98
N LEU A 69 -2.86 11.38 3.60
CA LEU A 69 -3.48 10.26 2.89
C LEU A 69 -4.81 10.68 2.28
N LEU A 70 -5.69 11.34 3.05
CA LEU A 70 -6.98 11.79 2.56
C LEU A 70 -6.80 12.76 1.40
N ASP A 71 -5.89 13.73 1.53
CA ASP A 71 -5.56 14.67 0.46
C ASP A 71 -5.06 13.95 -0.80
N ALA A 72 -4.28 12.87 -0.66
CA ALA A 72 -3.82 12.08 -1.79
C ALA A 72 -4.97 11.33 -2.47
N VAL A 73 -5.78 10.61 -1.69
CA VAL A 73 -6.92 9.84 -2.20
C VAL A 73 -7.93 10.74 -2.92
N TYR A 74 -8.26 11.90 -2.36
CA TYR A 74 -9.22 12.83 -2.97
C TYR A 74 -8.75 13.48 -4.28
N ARG A 75 -7.45 13.46 -4.58
CA ARG A 75 -6.94 13.95 -5.88
C ARG A 75 -7.05 12.90 -6.99
N ASP A 76 -7.10 11.63 -6.62
CA ASP A 76 -7.04 10.50 -7.55
C ASP A 76 -8.44 9.95 -7.90
N VAL A 77 -9.51 10.47 -7.29
CA VAL A 77 -10.92 10.11 -7.51
C VAL A 77 -11.75 11.28 -8.06
#